data_AF-A0A1F9MZU5-F1
#
_entry.id   AF-A0A1F9MZU5-F1
#
_cell.length_a   1.000
_cell.length_b   1.000
_cell.length_c   1.000
_cell.angle_alpha   90.00
_cell.angle_beta   90.00
_cell.angle_gamma   90.00
#
_symmetry.space_group_name_H-M   'P 1'
#
loop_
_entity.id
_entity.type
_entity.pdbx_description
1 polymer ?
#
loop_
_entity_poly.entity_id
_entity_poly.type
_entity_poly.pdbx_seq_one_letter_code
_entity_poly.pdbx_strand_id
1 'polypeptide(L)'
;MPRGRLRFASEWSLSDEPRLREAIARSLAGPVTIVGVDLLLEHLAKDPIPAVRCAAASAAESRFKENPATYGKVLRRLASDSNRRVRKSARRAVTLRMC
;
A
#
# COMPACT_ATOMS: atom_id res chain seq x y z
N MET A 1 10.31 -19.16 7.68
CA MET A 1 11.10 -19.01 6.44
C MET A 1 10.73 -17.70 5.71
N PRO A 2 11.53 -16.63 5.84
CA PRO A 2 11.24 -15.30 5.27
C PRO A 2 11.27 -15.24 3.73
N ARG A 3 12.10 -16.07 3.07
CA ARG A 3 12.32 -16.04 1.61
C ARG A 3 11.09 -16.37 0.77
N GLY A 4 10.24 -17.30 1.22
CA GLY A 4 9.00 -17.65 0.51
C GLY A 4 7.99 -16.51 0.48
N ARG A 5 7.84 -15.78 1.60
CA ARG A 5 6.85 -14.69 1.72
C ARG A 5 7.15 -13.52 0.80
N LEU A 6 8.43 -13.13 0.66
CA LEU A 6 8.83 -12.08 -0.27
C LEU A 6 8.56 -12.46 -1.73
N ARG A 7 8.87 -13.71 -2.12
CA ARG A 7 8.60 -14.22 -3.46
C ARG A 7 7.11 -14.12 -3.78
N PHE A 8 6.24 -14.67 -2.92
CA PHE A 8 4.78 -14.60 -3.11
C PHE A 8 4.26 -13.17 -3.16
N ALA A 9 4.73 -12.29 -2.26
CA ALA A 9 4.31 -10.91 -2.25
C ALA A 9 4.72 -10.16 -3.52
N SER A 10 5.90 -10.46 -4.05
CA SER A 10 6.39 -9.89 -5.32
C SER A 10 5.58 -10.41 -6.50
N GLU A 11 5.39 -11.72 -6.59
CA GLU A 11 4.60 -12.36 -7.64
C GLU A 11 3.18 -11.81 -7.70
N TRP A 12 2.51 -11.71 -6.54
CA TRP A 12 1.13 -11.23 -6.49
C TRP A 12 1.03 -9.74 -6.74
N SER A 13 2.06 -8.95 -6.41
CA SER A 13 2.09 -7.51 -6.71
C SER A 13 2.28 -7.22 -8.19
N LEU A 14 2.90 -8.14 -8.94
CA LEU A 14 3.15 -8.03 -10.38
C LEU A 14 2.16 -8.83 -11.23
N SER A 15 1.18 -9.50 -10.61
CA SER A 15 0.21 -10.31 -11.33
C SER A 15 -0.69 -9.47 -12.23
N ASP A 16 -1.03 -9.99 -13.41
CA ASP A 16 -2.03 -9.36 -14.29
C ASP A 16 -3.43 -9.33 -13.65
N GLU A 17 -3.72 -10.25 -12.73
CA GLU A 17 -5.00 -10.34 -12.03
C GLU A 17 -5.14 -9.24 -10.95
N PRO A 18 -6.04 -8.25 -11.12
CA PRO A 18 -6.21 -7.17 -10.16
C PRO A 18 -6.54 -7.64 -8.74
N ARG A 19 -7.29 -8.76 -8.62
CA ARG A 19 -7.68 -9.30 -7.32
C ARG A 19 -6.48 -9.78 -6.51
N LEU A 20 -5.45 -10.33 -7.15
CA LEU A 20 -4.23 -10.75 -6.47
C LEU A 20 -3.41 -9.56 -5.98
N ARG A 21 -3.26 -8.53 -6.82
CA ARG A 21 -2.60 -7.27 -6.44
C ARG A 21 -3.33 -6.57 -5.28
N GLU A 22 -4.65 -6.57 -5.31
CA GLU A 22 -5.46 -6.01 -4.23
C GLU A 22 -5.36 -6.84 -2.94
N ALA A 23 -5.40 -8.17 -3.06
CA ALA A 23 -5.29 -9.08 -1.93
C ALA A 23 -3.94 -8.93 -1.22
N ILE A 24 -2.83 -8.87 -1.98
CA ILE A 24 -1.52 -8.65 -1.38
C ILE A 24 -1.45 -7.26 -0.73
N ALA A 25 -1.94 -6.21 -1.39
CA ALA A 25 -1.97 -4.86 -0.82
C ALA A 25 -2.72 -4.81 0.53
N ARG A 26 -3.88 -5.48 0.63
CA ARG A 26 -4.61 -5.61 1.90
C ARG A 26 -3.83 -6.36 2.96
N SER A 27 -3.17 -7.47 2.59
CA SER A 27 -2.41 -8.29 3.52
C SER A 27 -1.24 -7.53 4.17
N LEU A 28 -0.64 -6.59 3.44
CA LEU A 28 0.47 -5.76 3.92
C LEU A 28 0.05 -4.80 5.06
N ALA A 29 -1.25 -4.52 5.22
CA ALA A 29 -1.76 -3.75 6.35
C ALA A 29 -1.70 -4.52 7.69
N GLY A 30 -1.59 -5.85 7.62
CA GLY A 30 -1.47 -6.73 8.79
C GLY A 30 -0.03 -6.88 9.28
N PRO A 31 0.19 -7.64 10.37
CA PRO A 31 1.50 -7.89 10.95
C PRO A 31 2.33 -8.88 10.11
N VAL A 32 2.75 -8.46 8.93
CA VAL A 32 3.66 -9.22 8.06
C VAL A 32 5.11 -8.78 8.28
N THR A 33 6.01 -9.76 8.34
CA THR A 33 7.47 -9.58 8.39
C THR A 33 8.06 -9.96 7.03
N ILE A 34 7.94 -9.02 6.08
CA ILE A 34 8.50 -9.13 4.73
C ILE A 34 9.49 -7.99 4.56
N VAL A 35 10.66 -8.27 3.98
CA VAL A 35 11.63 -7.23 3.61
C VAL A 35 11.14 -6.56 2.32
N GLY A 36 11.22 -5.24 2.20
CA GLY A 36 10.83 -4.52 0.98
C GLY A 36 9.34 -4.19 0.86
N VAL A 37 8.59 -4.20 1.98
CA VAL A 37 7.16 -3.80 1.99
C VAL A 37 6.98 -2.36 1.51
N ASP A 38 7.93 -1.49 1.81
CA ASP A 38 8.03 -0.14 1.28
C ASP A 38 8.03 -0.11 -0.26
N LEU A 39 8.88 -0.92 -0.90
CA LEU A 39 8.93 -1.03 -2.38
C LEU A 39 7.62 -1.55 -2.96
N LEU A 40 7.03 -2.58 -2.34
CA LEU A 40 5.75 -3.13 -2.77
C LEU A 40 4.62 -2.09 -2.67
N LEU A 41 4.56 -1.34 -1.57
CA LEU A 41 3.54 -0.30 -1.39
C LEU A 41 3.76 0.89 -2.32
N GLU A 42 5.00 1.28 -2.60
CA GLU A 42 5.28 2.31 -3.61
C GLU A 42 4.85 1.88 -5.02
N HIS A 43 5.01 0.61 -5.35
CA HIS A 43 4.55 0.03 -6.62
C HIS A 43 3.02 0.00 -6.68
N LEU A 44 2.36 -0.62 -5.70
CA LEU A 44 0.89 -0.78 -5.64
C LEU A 44 0.15 0.57 -5.52
N ALA A 45 0.79 1.61 -4.99
CA ALA A 45 0.24 2.96 -4.99
C ALA A 45 0.14 3.61 -6.39
N LYS A 46 0.78 3.02 -7.40
CA LYS A 46 0.70 3.46 -8.81
C LYS A 46 -0.18 2.55 -9.67
N ASP A 47 -0.82 1.54 -9.06
CA ASP A 47 -1.62 0.55 -9.77
C ASP A 47 -2.73 1.22 -10.60
N PRO A 48 -3.04 0.76 -11.83
CA PRO A 48 -4.14 1.31 -12.61
C PRO A 48 -5.50 1.16 -11.90
N ILE A 49 -5.66 0.14 -11.05
CA ILE A 49 -6.93 -0.19 -10.41
C ILE A 49 -7.09 0.58 -9.09
N PRO A 50 -8.13 1.43 -8.95
CA PRO A 50 -8.32 2.24 -7.75
C PRO A 50 -8.45 1.42 -6.46
N ALA A 51 -8.98 0.20 -6.55
CA ALA A 51 -9.16 -0.67 -5.40
C ALA A 51 -7.80 -1.12 -4.80
N VAL A 52 -6.82 -1.43 -5.65
CA VAL A 52 -5.44 -1.72 -5.25
C VAL A 52 -4.80 -0.51 -4.59
N ARG A 53 -4.95 0.69 -5.18
CA ARG A 53 -4.42 1.93 -4.59
C ARG A 53 -5.05 2.28 -3.24
N CYS A 54 -6.36 2.03 -3.07
CA CYS A 54 -7.03 2.17 -1.77
C CYS A 54 -6.42 1.23 -0.72
N ALA A 55 -6.20 -0.04 -1.08
CA ALA A 55 -5.59 -1.02 -0.19
C ALA A 55 -4.15 -0.64 0.17
N ALA A 56 -3.37 -0.13 -0.80
CA ALA A 56 -2.03 0.40 -0.57
C ALA A 56 -2.04 1.61 0.39
N ALA A 57 -3.01 2.51 0.28
CA ALA A 57 -3.17 3.62 1.22
C ALA A 57 -3.44 3.12 2.65
N SER A 58 -4.35 2.15 2.81
CA SER A 58 -4.64 1.56 4.12
C SER A 58 -3.44 0.83 4.72
N ALA A 59 -2.67 0.11 3.91
CA ALA A 59 -1.45 -0.53 4.37
C ALA A 59 -0.38 0.48 4.79
N ALA A 60 -0.17 1.54 4.00
CA ALA A 60 0.75 2.63 4.35
C ALA A 60 0.33 3.35 5.64
N GLU A 61 -0.98 3.53 5.89
CA GLU A 61 -1.51 4.09 7.14
C GLU A 61 -1.21 3.18 8.34
N SER A 62 -1.53 1.89 8.23
CA SER A 62 -1.30 0.92 9.31
C SER A 62 0.17 0.82 9.69
N ARG A 63 1.06 0.84 8.70
CA ARG A 63 2.51 0.71 8.87
C ARG A 63 3.23 2.05 9.05
N PHE A 64 2.51 3.16 9.13
CA PHE A 64 3.09 4.50 9.07
C PHE A 64 4.27 4.69 10.03
N LYS A 65 4.17 4.16 11.25
CA LYS A 65 5.23 4.28 12.29
C LYS A 65 6.53 3.54 11.96
N GLU A 66 6.49 2.54 11.08
CA GLU A 66 7.67 1.76 10.69
C GLU A 66 8.59 2.55 9.76
N ASN A 67 8.01 3.39 8.89
CA ASN A 67 8.76 4.26 7.99
C ASN A 67 7.93 5.51 7.62
N PRO A 68 7.82 6.51 8.51
CA PRO A 68 6.97 7.68 8.31
C PRO A 68 7.30 8.48 7.04
N ALA A 69 8.58 8.56 6.68
CA ALA A 69 9.03 9.29 5.50
C ALA A 69 8.47 8.67 4.20
N THR A 70 8.63 7.35 4.06
CA THR A 70 8.23 6.63 2.84
C THR A 70 6.72 6.51 2.74
N TYR A 71 6.06 6.04 3.80
CA TYR A 71 4.61 5.88 3.80
C TYR A 71 3.90 7.23 3.76
N GLY A 72 4.50 8.29 4.32
CA GLY A 72 3.98 9.64 4.18
C GLY A 72 4.01 10.15 2.75
N LYS A 73 5.06 9.83 1.98
CA LYS A 73 5.14 10.14 0.54
C LYS A 73 4.06 9.39 -0.26
N VAL A 74 3.85 8.10 0.05
CA VAL A 74 2.77 7.29 -0.57
C VAL A 74 1.40 7.92 -0.30
N LEU A 75 1.08 8.18 0.97
CA LEU A 75 -0.20 8.76 1.37
C LEU A 75 -0.43 10.15 0.76
N ARG A 76 0.58 11.03 0.73
CA ARG A 76 0.46 12.35 0.09
C ARG A 76 0.20 12.25 -1.42
N ARG A 77 0.84 11.32 -2.14
CA ARG A 77 0.54 11.08 -3.56
C ARG A 77 -0.93 10.68 -3.74
N LEU A 78 -1.39 9.70 -2.95
CA LEU A 78 -2.75 9.18 -3.05
C LEU A 78 -3.82 10.18 -2.59
N ALA A 79 -3.48 11.16 -1.75
CA ALA A 79 -4.38 12.26 -1.36
C ALA A 79 -4.78 13.17 -2.53
N SER A 80 -4.01 13.13 -3.63
CA SER A 80 -4.24 13.85 -4.89
C SER A 80 -4.60 12.92 -6.06
N ASP A 81 -4.93 11.65 -5.79
CA ASP A 81 -5.31 10.66 -6.81
C ASP A 81 -6.50 11.11 -7.67
N SER A 82 -6.59 10.67 -8.92
CA SER A 82 -7.73 10.99 -9.79
C SER A 82 -9.05 10.37 -9.30
N ASN A 83 -8.98 9.23 -8.62
CA ASN A 83 -10.15 8.55 -8.07
C ASN A 83 -10.55 9.10 -6.69
N ARG A 84 -11.82 9.51 -6.56
CA ARG A 84 -12.38 10.08 -5.32
C ARG A 84 -12.22 9.16 -4.10
N ARG A 85 -12.39 7.85 -4.26
CA ARG A 85 -12.30 6.89 -3.15
C ARG A 85 -10.87 6.80 -2.62
N VAL A 86 -9.89 6.76 -3.52
CA VAL A 86 -8.47 6.74 -3.18
C VAL A 86 -8.08 8.03 -2.43
N ARG A 87 -8.47 9.20 -2.96
CA ARG A 87 -8.23 10.48 -2.27
C ARG A 87 -8.80 10.51 -0.86
N LYS A 88 -10.06 10.06 -0.69
CA LYS A 88 -10.71 10.06 0.62
C LYS A 88 -9.98 9.14 1.61
N SER A 89 -9.57 7.95 1.16
CA SER A 89 -8.80 7.00 1.98
C SER A 89 -7.48 7.63 2.46
N ALA A 90 -6.70 8.17 1.53
CA ALA A 90 -5.39 8.73 1.83
C ALA A 90 -5.45 10.01 2.69
N ARG A 91 -6.40 10.91 2.44
CA ARG A 91 -6.57 12.13 3.25
C ARG A 91 -6.93 11.82 4.70
N ARG A 92 -7.81 10.82 4.93
CA ARG A 92 -8.13 10.36 6.29
C ARG A 92 -6.86 9.91 7.02
N ALA A 93 -6.01 9.12 6.36
CA ALA A 93 -4.75 8.66 6.93
C ALA A 93 -3.78 9.81 7.22
N VAL A 94 -3.63 10.78 6.30
CA VAL A 94 -2.80 11.98 6.50
C VAL A 94 -3.26 12.76 7.73
N THR A 95 -4.57 13.05 7.85
CA THR A 95 -5.12 13.81 8.98
C THR A 95 -4.96 13.10 10.32
N LEU A 96 -5.06 11.76 10.34
CA LEU A 96 -4.97 10.99 11.59
C LEU A 96 -3.53 10.70 12.05
N ARG A 97 -2.53 10.80 11.16
CA ARG A 97 -1.17 10.30 11.43
C ARG A 97 -0.05 11.31 11.19
N MET A 98 -0.33 12.47 10.58
CA MET A 98 0.68 13.48 10.25
C MET A 98 0.47 14.84 10.94
N CYS A 99 -0.44 14.90 11.91
CA CYS A 99 -0.59 16.03 12.83
C CYS A 99 0.14 15.74 14.15
#